data_AF-A0A7S4QH80-F1
#
_entry.id   AF-A0A7S4QH80-F1
#
_cell.length_a   1.000
_cell.length_b   1.000
_cell.length_c   1.000
_cell.angle_alpha   90.00
_cell.angle_beta   90.00
_cell.angle_gamma   90.00
#
_symmetry.space_group_name_H-M   'P 1'
#
loop_
_entity.id
_entity.type
_entity.pdbx_description
1 polymer ?
#
loop_
_entity_poly.entity_id
_entity_poly.type
_entity_poly.pdbx_seq_one_letter_code
_entity_poly.pdbx_strand_id
1 'polypeptide(L)'
;LKRPKGKPLQRRSAARAATPQACKMLLGAGAQDADRCAAPLKRRVSWRRSSGARATAMFLFRIFLVASLAVLGNAKPKKYGHSTTKVHWKRQNECAKTVCKGFHPDENDDCVAKCVSEKCWQEVFSEDPLEPGEVDRTRSSKFNACVRKETDDEKSRKAEERRRERQEAEEKRKASR
;
A
#
# COMPACT_ATOMS: atom_id res chain seq x y z
N LEU A 1 -12.91 10.45 -31.34
CA LEU A 1 -12.51 11.30 -30.20
C LEU A 1 -11.34 10.67 -29.44
N LYS A 2 -10.13 11.26 -29.56
CA LYS A 2 -8.88 10.80 -28.94
C LYS A 2 -8.80 11.33 -27.49
N ARG A 3 -8.82 10.45 -26.48
CA ARG A 3 -8.64 10.88 -25.07
C ARG A 3 -7.18 11.24 -24.79
N PRO A 4 -6.89 12.36 -24.07
CA PRO A 4 -5.52 12.75 -23.74
C PRO A 4 -4.92 11.84 -22.66
N LYS A 5 -3.62 11.51 -22.82
CA LYS A 5 -2.83 10.74 -21.84
C LYS A 5 -2.56 11.62 -20.61
N GLY A 6 -3.13 11.24 -19.47
CA GLY A 6 -2.89 11.89 -18.17
C GLY A 6 -1.45 11.67 -17.70
N LYS A 7 -0.79 12.75 -17.29
CA LYS A 7 0.56 12.76 -16.71
C LYS A 7 0.54 12.15 -15.28
N PRO A 8 1.63 11.50 -14.84
CA PRO A 8 1.73 11.00 -13.47
C PRO A 8 1.81 12.17 -12.46
N LEU A 9 0.94 12.14 -11.45
CA LEU A 9 1.02 13.03 -10.29
C LEU A 9 2.36 12.79 -9.56
N GLN A 10 3.21 13.82 -9.54
CA GLN A 10 4.37 13.86 -8.67
C GLN A 10 3.88 13.90 -7.21
N ARG A 11 4.23 12.87 -6.44
CA ARG A 11 4.14 12.90 -4.98
C ARG A 11 5.15 13.92 -4.47
N ARG A 12 4.67 15.11 -4.13
CA ARG A 12 5.43 16.06 -3.32
C ARG A 12 5.56 15.49 -1.91
N SER A 13 6.73 14.98 -1.59
CA SER A 13 7.17 14.65 -0.25
C SER A 13 7.31 15.92 0.57
N ALA A 14 6.26 16.33 1.27
CA ALA A 14 6.36 17.33 2.33
C ALA A 14 6.68 16.62 3.64
N ALA A 15 7.94 16.23 3.82
CA ALA A 15 8.48 15.96 5.14
C ALA A 15 8.60 17.30 5.87
N ARG A 16 7.56 17.69 6.60
CA ARG A 16 7.70 18.75 7.60
C ARG A 16 8.54 18.19 8.74
N ALA A 17 9.82 18.54 8.74
CA ALA A 17 10.68 18.40 9.90
C ALA A 17 10.01 19.16 11.06
N ALA A 18 9.62 18.43 12.09
CA ALA A 18 9.18 19.00 13.35
C ALA A 18 10.36 19.74 13.98
N THR A 19 10.27 21.07 14.02
CA THR A 19 11.18 21.94 14.76
C THR A 19 11.01 21.70 16.27
N PRO A 20 12.09 21.53 17.06
CA PRO A 20 12.02 21.26 18.51
C PRO A 20 11.76 22.53 19.36
N GLN A 21 10.99 23.50 18.86
CA GLN A 21 10.76 24.80 19.52
C GLN A 21 9.34 24.97 20.09
N ALA A 22 8.65 23.89 20.47
CA ALA A 22 7.30 23.97 21.04
C ALA A 22 7.12 23.18 22.34
N CYS A 23 8.11 23.21 23.23
CA CYS A 23 8.00 22.60 24.58
C CYS A 23 8.31 23.61 25.70
N LYS A 24 7.87 24.87 25.54
CA LYS A 24 8.16 25.94 26.52
C LYS A 24 7.02 26.93 26.76
N MET A 25 5.77 26.46 26.78
CA MET A 25 4.60 27.29 27.14
C MET A 25 3.53 26.51 27.94
N LEU A 26 3.94 25.59 28.82
CA LEU A 26 3.07 25.07 29.88
C LEU A 26 3.86 25.03 31.20
N LEU A 27 4.12 26.22 31.74
CA LEU A 27 4.52 26.41 33.13
C LEU A 27 3.25 26.53 33.96
N GLY A 28 2.91 25.46 34.66
CA GLY A 28 2.00 25.43 35.79
C GLY A 28 2.73 24.81 36.97
N ALA A 29 3.18 25.67 37.90
CA ALA A 29 3.49 25.43 39.30
C ALA A 29 4.07 24.07 39.73
N GLY A 30 5.34 24.07 40.11
CA GLY A 30 5.97 22.97 40.84
C GLY A 30 7.40 23.33 41.20
N ALA A 31 7.57 23.88 42.39
CA ALA A 31 8.84 24.29 42.96
C ALA A 31 9.69 23.08 43.38
N GLN A 32 10.99 23.32 43.55
CA GLN A 32 11.99 22.46 44.20
C GLN A 32 12.66 21.43 43.28
N ASP A 33 13.77 21.86 42.66
CA ASP A 33 15.09 21.24 42.86
C ASP A 33 16.11 22.01 42.01
N ALA A 34 16.48 23.17 42.54
CA ALA A 34 17.64 23.93 42.13
C ALA A 34 18.86 23.32 42.83
N ASP A 35 19.41 22.21 42.34
CA ASP A 35 20.76 21.77 42.70
C ASP A 35 21.23 20.63 41.79
N ARG A 36 21.93 20.99 40.71
CA ARG A 36 23.14 20.31 40.20
C ARG A 36 23.68 21.00 38.95
N CYS A 37 23.95 22.30 39.08
CA CYS A 37 24.99 22.95 38.29
C CYS A 37 26.36 22.58 38.90
N ALA A 38 26.78 21.32 38.75
CA ALA A 38 28.15 20.90 39.00
C ALA A 38 28.86 20.75 37.66
N ALA A 39 29.54 21.82 37.24
CA ALA A 39 30.45 21.77 36.11
C ALA A 39 31.57 20.75 36.41
N PRO A 40 31.75 19.68 35.62
CA PRO A 40 32.92 18.83 35.77
C PRO A 40 34.16 19.61 35.32
N LEU A 41 35.03 19.90 36.29
CA LEU A 41 36.37 20.42 36.06
C LEU A 41 37.09 19.53 35.03
N LYS A 42 37.49 20.18 33.93
CA LYS A 42 38.27 19.62 32.83
C LYS A 42 39.59 19.01 33.36
N ARG A 43 39.61 17.70 33.63
CA ARG A 43 40.87 16.96 33.66
C ARG A 43 41.36 16.81 32.21
N ARG A 44 42.40 17.57 31.87
CA ARG A 44 43.18 17.36 30.64
C ARG A 44 43.85 15.99 30.73
N VAL A 45 43.16 14.94 30.30
CA VAL A 45 43.82 13.68 29.98
C VAL A 45 44.54 13.91 28.66
N SER A 46 45.87 13.96 28.72
CA SER A 46 46.73 13.98 27.55
C SER A 46 46.55 12.67 26.79
N TRP A 47 45.63 12.67 25.82
CA TRP A 47 45.58 11.63 24.80
C TRP A 47 46.86 11.74 23.98
N ARG A 48 47.88 10.99 24.39
CA ARG A 48 49.03 10.66 23.54
C ARG A 48 48.44 10.01 22.30
N ARG A 49 48.37 10.79 21.24
CA ARG A 49 47.73 10.48 19.96
C ARG A 49 48.56 9.39 19.29
N SER A 50 48.34 8.13 19.68
CA SER A 50 48.91 6.98 18.98
C SER A 50 48.20 6.87 17.63
N SER A 51 48.88 7.35 16.59
CA SER A 51 48.39 7.46 15.22
C SER A 51 47.99 6.11 14.60
N GLY A 52 48.31 4.97 15.24
CA GLY A 52 47.97 3.63 14.74
C GLY A 52 46.54 3.18 15.03
N ALA A 53 45.93 3.61 16.15
CA ALA A 53 44.62 3.09 16.59
C ALA A 53 43.42 3.64 15.78
N ARG A 54 43.59 4.77 15.10
CA ARG A 54 42.52 5.38 14.28
C ARG A 54 42.36 4.69 12.93
N ALA A 55 43.45 4.18 12.35
CA ALA A 55 43.41 3.51 11.06
C ALA A 55 42.73 2.14 11.15
N THR A 56 43.03 1.36 12.19
CA THR A 56 42.45 0.04 12.42
C THR A 56 40.95 0.11 12.74
N ALA A 57 40.53 1.09 13.55
CA ALA A 57 39.11 1.33 13.86
C ALA A 57 38.28 1.66 12.61
N MET A 58 38.81 2.47 11.69
CA MET A 58 38.11 2.77 10.42
C MET A 58 37.99 1.56 9.51
N PHE A 59 38.98 0.65 9.51
CA PHE A 59 38.95 -0.57 8.70
C PHE A 59 37.88 -1.55 9.19
N LEU A 60 37.81 -1.78 10.51
CA LEU A 60 36.79 -2.64 11.11
C LEU A 60 35.37 -2.09 10.91
N PHE A 61 35.19 -0.77 10.99
CA PHE A 61 33.89 -0.15 10.72
C PHE A 61 33.44 -0.32 9.27
N ARG A 62 34.37 -0.26 8.30
CA ARG A 62 34.06 -0.55 6.88
C ARG A 62 33.67 -2.00 6.65
N ILE A 63 34.36 -2.95 7.29
CA ILE A 63 34.00 -4.38 7.22
C ILE A 63 32.60 -4.59 7.80
N PHE A 64 32.29 -3.99 8.95
CA PHE A 64 30.98 -4.07 9.58
C PHE A 64 29.86 -3.47 8.70
N LEU A 65 30.12 -2.33 8.05
CA LEU A 65 29.18 -1.70 7.11
C LEU A 65 28.89 -2.61 5.91
N VAL A 66 29.93 -3.21 5.31
CA VAL A 66 29.77 -4.11 4.16
C VAL A 66 29.03 -5.39 4.56
N ALA A 67 29.36 -5.98 5.72
CA ALA A 67 28.67 -7.16 6.25
C ALA A 67 27.18 -6.86 6.54
N SER A 68 26.87 -5.70 7.11
CA SER A 68 25.49 -5.29 7.42
C SER A 68 24.64 -5.11 6.16
N LEU A 69 25.22 -4.57 5.08
CA LEU A 69 24.52 -4.42 3.79
C LEU A 69 24.22 -5.77 3.12
N ALA A 70 25.09 -6.78 3.30
CA ALA A 70 24.86 -8.11 2.75
C ALA A 70 23.68 -8.85 3.39
N VAL A 71 23.39 -8.62 4.69
CA VAL A 71 22.27 -9.25 5.39
C VAL A 71 20.91 -8.69 4.93
N LEU A 72 20.84 -7.42 4.52
CA LEU A 72 19.59 -6.81 4.05
C LEU A 72 19.19 -7.20 2.61
N GLY A 73 20.10 -7.80 1.84
CA GLY A 73 19.85 -8.17 0.43
C GLY A 73 18.95 -9.39 0.22
N ASN A 74 18.71 -10.21 1.24
CA ASN A 74 17.91 -11.45 1.14
C ASN A 74 16.43 -11.30 1.52
N ALA A 75 15.95 -10.08 1.74
CA ALA A 75 14.53 -9.83 1.91
C ALA A 75 13.81 -10.04 0.57
N LYS A 76 13.28 -11.26 0.36
CA LYS A 76 12.34 -11.57 -0.74
C LYS A 76 11.27 -10.47 -0.76
N PRO A 77 11.14 -9.67 -1.83
CA PRO A 77 10.09 -8.66 -1.87
C PRO A 77 8.75 -9.38 -1.76
N LYS A 78 8.02 -9.14 -0.66
CA LYS A 78 6.61 -9.56 -0.56
C LYS A 78 5.92 -8.96 -1.78
N LYS A 79 5.53 -9.82 -2.73
CA LYS A 79 4.64 -9.44 -3.84
C LYS A 79 3.30 -9.05 -3.21
N TYR A 80 3.16 -7.78 -2.84
CA TYR A 80 1.86 -7.22 -2.47
C TYR A 80 0.96 -7.33 -3.70
N GLY A 81 -0.02 -8.22 -3.65
CA GLY A 81 -1.03 -8.46 -4.69
C GLY A 81 -1.99 -7.27 -4.84
N HIS A 82 -1.47 -6.12 -5.25
CA HIS A 82 -2.16 -4.82 -5.22
C HIS A 82 -3.12 -4.58 -6.40
N SER A 83 -3.31 -5.55 -7.30
CA SER A 83 -4.00 -5.30 -8.58
C SER A 83 -5.53 -5.43 -8.48
N THR A 84 -6.06 -6.39 -7.72
CA THR A 84 -7.49 -6.71 -7.76
C THR A 84 -8.37 -5.64 -7.12
N THR A 85 -7.95 -5.07 -5.98
CA THR A 85 -8.69 -4.02 -5.28
C THR A 85 -8.89 -2.77 -6.13
N LYS A 86 -7.89 -2.40 -6.94
CA LYS A 86 -7.97 -1.20 -7.80
C LYS A 86 -8.97 -1.36 -8.94
N VAL A 87 -9.08 -2.56 -9.52
CA VAL A 87 -10.04 -2.85 -10.58
C VAL A 87 -11.46 -2.80 -10.03
N HIS A 88 -11.68 -3.39 -8.85
CA HIS A 88 -12.97 -3.38 -8.17
C HIS A 88 -13.46 -1.96 -7.86
N TRP A 89 -12.60 -1.15 -7.22
CA TRP A 89 -12.88 0.25 -6.91
C TRP A 89 -13.22 1.09 -8.15
N LYS A 90 -12.56 0.79 -9.29
CA LYS A 90 -12.83 1.46 -10.56
C LYS A 90 -14.20 1.09 -11.11
N ARG A 91 -14.58 -0.19 -11.10
CA ARG A 91 -15.91 -0.66 -11.54
C ARG A 91 -17.03 -0.05 -10.70
N GLN A 92 -16.88 -0.04 -9.37
CA GLN A 92 -17.84 0.61 -8.46
C GLN A 92 -18.04 2.09 -8.80
N ASN A 93 -16.93 2.83 -8.99
CA ASN A 93 -17.00 4.24 -9.35
C ASN A 93 -17.61 4.50 -10.72
N GLU A 94 -17.37 3.62 -11.70
CA GLU A 94 -18.00 3.72 -13.01
C GLU A 94 -19.51 3.51 -12.89
N CYS A 95 -19.95 2.48 -12.16
CA CYS A 95 -21.36 2.20 -11.86
C CYS A 95 -22.06 3.35 -11.14
N ALA A 96 -21.46 3.87 -10.06
CA ALA A 96 -22.00 5.01 -9.32
C ALA A 96 -22.19 6.24 -10.22
N LYS A 97 -21.26 6.46 -11.16
CA LYS A 97 -21.27 7.61 -12.06
C LYS A 97 -22.06 7.42 -13.33
N THR A 98 -22.51 6.23 -13.71
CA THR A 98 -23.25 6.02 -14.97
C THR A 98 -24.65 5.51 -14.71
N VAL A 99 -24.77 4.38 -14.03
CA VAL A 99 -26.03 3.67 -13.78
C VAL A 99 -26.76 4.26 -12.58
N CYS A 100 -26.06 4.52 -11.48
CA CYS A 100 -26.67 4.88 -10.20
C CYS A 100 -26.68 6.39 -9.92
N LYS A 101 -26.65 7.24 -10.95
CA LYS A 101 -26.60 8.70 -10.79
C LYS A 101 -27.82 9.31 -10.08
N GLY A 102 -28.97 8.63 -10.15
CA GLY A 102 -30.24 9.12 -9.62
C GLY A 102 -30.47 8.85 -8.13
N PHE A 103 -29.60 8.05 -7.50
CA PHE A 103 -29.72 7.69 -6.08
C PHE A 103 -28.83 8.57 -5.21
N HIS A 104 -29.27 8.83 -3.98
CA HIS A 104 -28.46 9.52 -2.99
C HIS A 104 -27.19 8.69 -2.70
N PRO A 105 -26.01 9.29 -2.44
CA PRO A 105 -24.79 8.56 -2.12
C PRO A 105 -24.88 7.60 -0.93
N ASP A 106 -25.86 7.77 -0.05
CA ASP A 106 -26.07 6.90 1.11
C ASP A 106 -27.02 5.72 0.83
N GLU A 107 -27.76 5.77 -0.29
CA GLU A 107 -28.74 4.75 -0.70
C GLU A 107 -28.31 4.03 -1.99
N ASN A 108 -27.20 4.45 -2.60
CA ASN A 108 -26.78 3.95 -3.91
C ASN A 108 -25.99 2.63 -3.85
N ASP A 109 -25.67 2.13 -2.65
CA ASP A 109 -24.84 0.95 -2.46
C ASP A 109 -25.45 -0.31 -3.09
N ASP A 110 -26.77 -0.50 -2.99
CA ASP A 110 -27.47 -1.62 -3.61
C ASP A 110 -27.42 -1.57 -5.14
N CYS A 111 -27.67 -0.39 -5.71
CA CYS A 111 -27.56 -0.18 -7.15
C CYS A 111 -26.13 -0.43 -7.64
N VAL A 112 -25.13 0.04 -6.91
CA VAL A 112 -23.71 -0.15 -7.25
C VAL A 112 -23.32 -1.62 -7.17
N ALA A 113 -23.74 -2.33 -6.13
CA ALA A 113 -23.45 -3.75 -5.95
C ALA A 113 -24.06 -4.59 -7.09
N LYS A 114 -25.33 -4.34 -7.44
CA LYS A 114 -25.99 -5.00 -8.58
C LYS A 114 -25.31 -4.68 -9.91
N CYS A 115 -24.85 -3.45 -10.11
CA CYS A 115 -24.13 -3.04 -11.32
C CYS A 115 -22.74 -3.69 -11.45
N VAL A 116 -22.02 -3.92 -10.34
CA VAL A 116 -20.68 -4.51 -10.37
C VAL A 116 -20.72 -5.99 -10.72
N SER A 117 -21.62 -6.75 -10.09
CA SER A 117 -21.86 -8.16 -10.41
C SER A 117 -23.24 -8.57 -9.91
N GLU A 118 -24.16 -8.77 -10.85
CA GLU A 118 -25.54 -9.18 -10.53
C GLU A 118 -25.57 -10.58 -9.88
N LYS A 119 -24.67 -11.48 -10.28
CA LYS A 119 -24.59 -12.84 -9.74
C LYS A 119 -24.21 -12.83 -8.26
N CYS A 120 -23.11 -12.15 -7.92
CA CYS A 120 -22.68 -12.02 -6.53
C CYS A 120 -23.66 -11.22 -5.68
N TRP A 121 -24.40 -10.28 -6.28
CA TRP A 121 -25.44 -9.55 -5.59
C TRP A 121 -26.60 -10.47 -5.23
N GLN A 122 -27.10 -11.28 -6.17
CA GLN A 122 -28.14 -12.27 -5.90
C GLN A 122 -27.69 -13.27 -4.81
N GLU A 123 -26.46 -13.79 -4.86
CA GLU A 123 -26.00 -14.75 -3.84
C GLU A 123 -25.93 -14.18 -2.42
N VAL A 124 -25.62 -12.88 -2.26
CA VAL A 124 -25.38 -12.28 -0.93
C VAL A 124 -26.58 -11.49 -0.40
N PHE A 125 -27.38 -10.90 -1.30
CA PHE A 125 -28.44 -9.96 -0.98
C PHE A 125 -29.84 -10.43 -1.40
N SER A 126 -30.00 -11.60 -2.05
CA SER A 126 -31.34 -12.08 -2.47
C SER A 126 -32.24 -12.53 -1.33
N GLU A 127 -31.66 -13.07 -0.25
CA GLU A 127 -32.43 -13.65 0.85
C GLU A 127 -33.10 -12.57 1.71
N ASP A 128 -32.49 -11.39 1.81
CA ASP A 128 -32.92 -10.31 2.70
C ASP A 128 -32.39 -8.96 2.18
N PRO A 129 -33.16 -8.24 1.34
CA PRO A 129 -32.75 -6.95 0.82
C PRO A 129 -32.64 -5.94 1.98
N LEU A 130 -31.48 -5.30 2.13
CA LEU A 130 -31.25 -4.35 3.23
C LEU A 130 -32.18 -3.14 3.11
N GLU A 131 -32.58 -2.58 4.24
CA GLU A 131 -33.25 -1.29 4.26
C GLU A 131 -32.27 -0.17 3.86
N PRO A 132 -32.76 0.89 3.18
CA PRO A 132 -31.92 2.00 2.76
C PRO A 132 -31.26 2.67 3.97
N GLY A 133 -29.92 2.67 4.00
CA GLY A 133 -29.10 3.27 5.05
C GLY A 133 -28.43 2.29 6.02
N GLU A 134 -28.72 0.99 5.95
CA GLU A 134 -27.99 -0.03 6.72
C GLU A 134 -26.76 -0.55 5.96
N VAL A 135 -25.58 -0.54 6.61
CA VAL A 135 -24.33 -1.07 6.03
C VAL A 135 -23.92 -2.35 6.76
N ASP A 136 -24.30 -3.51 6.23
CA ASP A 136 -23.81 -4.80 6.72
C ASP A 136 -22.37 -5.06 6.21
N ARG A 137 -21.40 -4.89 7.11
CA ARG A 137 -19.98 -5.14 6.82
C ARG A 137 -19.68 -6.61 6.51
N THR A 138 -20.42 -7.54 7.10
CA THR A 138 -20.24 -8.98 6.91
C THR A 138 -20.68 -9.39 5.50
N ARG A 139 -21.86 -8.95 5.07
CA ARG A 139 -22.35 -9.15 3.69
C ARG A 139 -21.46 -8.45 2.68
N SER A 140 -21.03 -7.22 2.96
CA SER A 140 -20.08 -6.49 2.12
C SER A 140 -18.77 -7.26 1.93
N SER A 141 -18.25 -7.92 2.98
CA SER A 141 -17.05 -8.77 2.88
C SER A 141 -17.29 -10.01 2.00
N LYS A 142 -18.45 -10.68 2.16
CA LYS A 142 -18.84 -11.84 1.33
C LYS A 142 -18.98 -11.45 -0.14
N PHE A 143 -19.63 -10.33 -0.43
CA PHE A 143 -19.76 -9.79 -1.79
C PHE A 143 -18.38 -9.51 -2.41
N ASN A 144 -17.50 -8.83 -1.68
CA ASN A 144 -16.13 -8.57 -2.13
C ASN A 144 -15.34 -9.86 -2.40
N ALA A 145 -15.56 -10.91 -1.61
CA ALA A 145 -14.93 -12.21 -1.83
C ALA A 145 -15.46 -12.89 -3.11
N CYS A 146 -16.78 -12.87 -3.32
CA CYS A 146 -17.41 -13.41 -4.54
C CYS A 146 -16.90 -12.70 -5.80
N VAL A 147 -16.90 -11.37 -5.83
CA VAL A 147 -16.46 -10.59 -7.00
C VAL A 147 -14.97 -10.81 -7.31
N ARG A 148 -14.14 -11.00 -6.28
CA ARG A 148 -12.72 -11.36 -6.46
C ARG A 148 -12.57 -12.72 -7.14
N LYS A 149 -13.34 -13.72 -6.68
CA LYS A 149 -13.35 -15.06 -7.28
C LYS A 149 -13.78 -14.99 -8.75
N GLU A 150 -14.89 -14.32 -9.05
CA GLU A 150 -15.38 -14.14 -10.43
C GLU A 150 -14.33 -13.46 -11.32
N THR A 151 -13.68 -12.41 -10.82
CA THR A 151 -12.64 -11.68 -11.57
C THR A 151 -11.40 -12.54 -11.82
N ASP A 152 -11.02 -13.39 -10.87
CA ASP A 152 -9.86 -14.26 -11.01
C ASP A 152 -10.16 -15.47 -11.90
N ASP A 153 -11.39 -15.99 -11.87
CA ASP A 153 -11.90 -17.00 -12.80
C ASP A 153 -11.98 -16.47 -14.24
N GLU A 154 -12.43 -15.23 -14.44
CA GLU A 154 -12.44 -14.59 -15.77
C GLU A 154 -11.02 -14.46 -16.33
N LYS A 155 -10.05 -14.07 -15.49
CA LYS A 155 -8.64 -13.95 -15.88
C LYS A 155 -8.01 -15.29 -16.19
N SER A 156 -8.26 -16.32 -15.39
CA SER A 156 -7.70 -17.65 -15.59
C SER A 156 -8.20 -18.24 -16.91
N ARG A 157 -9.52 -18.14 -17.17
CA ARG A 157 -10.14 -18.56 -18.43
C ARG A 157 -9.53 -17.85 -19.64
N LYS A 158 -9.40 -16.53 -19.57
CA LYS A 158 -8.79 -15.73 -20.65
C LYS A 158 -7.30 -16.01 -20.85
N ALA A 159 -6.58 -16.37 -19.78
CA ALA A 159 -5.18 -16.76 -19.88
C ALA A 159 -5.03 -18.14 -20.51
N GLU A 160 -5.93 -19.08 -20.21
CA GLU A 160 -5.96 -20.40 -20.82
C GLU A 160 -6.31 -20.32 -22.31
N GLU A 161 -7.34 -19.56 -22.68
CA GLU A 161 -7.72 -19.29 -24.08
C GLU A 161 -6.52 -18.77 -24.89
N ARG A 162 -5.82 -17.75 -24.37
CA ARG A 162 -4.60 -17.21 -25.00
C ARG A 162 -3.46 -18.22 -25.12
N ARG A 163 -3.38 -19.21 -24.22
CA ARG A 163 -2.38 -20.29 -24.33
C ARG A 163 -2.76 -21.25 -25.44
N ARG A 164 -4.03 -21.61 -25.55
CA ARG A 164 -4.56 -22.47 -26.62
C ARG A 164 -4.37 -21.81 -27.99
N GLU A 165 -4.71 -20.53 -28.14
CA GLU A 165 -4.49 -19.77 -29.37
C GLU A 165 -3.01 -19.76 -29.80
N ARG A 166 -2.09 -19.61 -28.84
CA ARG A 166 -0.64 -19.64 -29.12
C ARG A 166 -0.17 -21.02 -29.57
N GLN A 167 -0.67 -22.08 -28.93
CA GLN A 167 -0.36 -23.45 -29.29
C GLN A 167 -0.86 -23.77 -30.70
N GLU A 168 -2.10 -23.39 -31.02
CA GLU A 168 -2.67 -23.57 -32.35
C GLU A 168 -1.91 -22.77 -33.42
N ALA A 169 -1.54 -21.52 -33.13
CA ALA A 169 -0.75 -20.70 -34.05
C ALA A 169 0.66 -21.29 -34.29
N GLU A 170 1.29 -21.85 -33.26
CA GLU A 170 2.58 -22.53 -33.38
C GLU A 170 2.48 -23.81 -34.21
N GLU A 171 1.42 -24.61 -34.00
CA GLU A 171 1.15 -25.82 -34.77
C GLU A 171 0.94 -25.51 -36.25
N LYS A 172 0.11 -24.52 -36.58
CA LYS A 172 -0.09 -24.06 -37.96
C LYS A 172 1.22 -23.60 -38.62
N ARG A 173 2.09 -22.91 -37.89
CA ARG A 173 3.41 -22.48 -38.39
C ARG A 173 4.37 -23.65 -38.65
N LYS A 174 4.25 -24.75 -37.90
CA LYS A 174 5.03 -25.98 -38.13
C LYS A 174 4.50 -26.76 -39.33
N ALA A 175 3.18 -26.84 -39.51
CA ALA A 175 2.56 -27.55 -40.64
C ALA A 175 2.83 -26.88 -42.00
N SER A 176 3.12 -25.57 -42.02
CA SER A 176 3.44 -24.83 -43.25
C SER A 176 4.93 -24.88 -43.65
N ARG A 177 5.79 -25.56 -42.88
CA ARG A 177 7.23 -25.70 -43.15
C ARG A 177 7.52 -27.08 -43.70
#